data_AF-A0AAD5M9M6-F1
#
_entry.id   AF-A0AAD5M9M6-F1
#
_cell.length_a   1.000
_cell.length_b   1.000
_cell.length_c   1.000
_cell.angle_alpha   90.00
_cell.angle_beta   90.00
_cell.angle_gamma   90.00
#
_symmetry.space_group_name_H-M   'P 1'
#
loop_
_entity.id
_entity.type
_entity.pdbx_description
1 polymer ?
#
loop_
_entity_poly.entity_id
_entity_poly.type
_entity_poly.pdbx_seq_one_letter_code
_entity_poly.pdbx_strand_id
1 'polypeptide(L)'
;MCPASSPQAALTTPGTIPPRRRITIRFQDDALRHRSESNAHALLISATSPDSGANNTAILAKKALRYRRHLHRVHGVDVTSPTFNASKFLGVDWCKTASLKAYCEGDE
;
A
#
# COMPACT_ATOMS: atom_id res chain seq x y z
N MET A 1 -57.85 6.06 2.43
CA MET A 1 -56.87 7.16 2.55
C MET A 1 -55.60 6.56 3.15
N CYS A 2 -54.56 6.37 2.35
CA CYS A 2 -53.24 5.89 2.79
C CYS A 2 -52.24 7.02 2.55
N PRO A 3 -51.41 7.44 3.53
CA PRO A 3 -50.33 8.36 3.24
C PRO A 3 -49.17 7.60 2.58
N ALA A 4 -48.68 8.16 1.46
CA ALA A 4 -47.55 7.65 0.72
C ALA A 4 -46.24 7.83 1.51
N SER A 5 -45.49 6.74 1.70
CA SER A 5 -44.10 6.78 2.16
C SER A 5 -43.25 7.53 1.14
N SER A 6 -42.64 8.63 1.57
CA SER A 6 -41.56 9.28 0.83
C SER A 6 -40.36 8.33 0.72
N PRO A 7 -39.71 8.20 -0.45
CA PRO A 7 -38.45 7.50 -0.56
C PRO A 7 -37.36 8.38 0.08
N GLN A 8 -36.77 7.90 1.17
CA GLN A 8 -35.62 8.53 1.79
C GLN A 8 -34.44 8.44 0.82
N ALA A 9 -34.12 9.56 0.18
CA ALA A 9 -32.93 9.71 -0.64
C ALA A 9 -31.71 9.38 0.23
N ALA A 10 -31.00 8.31 -0.12
CA ALA A 10 -29.73 7.98 0.49
C ALA A 10 -28.77 9.15 0.26
N LEU A 11 -28.43 9.87 1.34
CA LEU A 11 -27.37 10.86 1.32
C LEU A 11 -26.08 10.15 0.91
N THR A 12 -25.69 10.34 -0.35
CA THR A 12 -24.41 9.91 -0.85
C THR A 12 -23.41 10.98 -0.45
N THR A 13 -22.74 10.78 0.69
CA THR A 13 -21.70 11.69 1.16
C THR A 13 -20.55 11.70 0.13
N PRO A 14 -20.28 12.82 -0.57
CA PRO A 14 -19.15 12.91 -1.47
C PRO A 14 -17.90 13.12 -0.62
N GLY A 15 -17.01 12.13 -0.55
CA GLY A 15 -15.69 12.32 0.06
C GLY A 15 -15.13 11.19 0.91
N THR A 16 -15.83 10.06 1.06
CA THR A 16 -15.23 8.90 1.75
C THR A 16 -14.16 8.29 0.85
N ILE A 17 -12.92 8.78 0.98
CA ILE A 17 -11.74 8.11 0.45
C ILE A 17 -11.76 6.70 1.07
N PRO A 18 -11.85 5.63 0.26
CA PRO A 18 -11.93 4.29 0.79
C PRO A 18 -10.76 4.03 1.73
N PRO A 19 -10.99 3.39 2.90
CA PRO A 19 -9.96 3.19 3.89
C PRO A 19 -8.78 2.45 3.27
N ARG A 20 -7.60 3.05 3.41
CA ARG A 20 -6.36 2.53 2.86
C ARG A 20 -6.10 1.15 3.46
N ARG A 21 -6.07 0.10 2.63
CA ARG A 21 -5.75 -1.25 3.10
C ARG A 21 -4.38 -1.22 3.76
N ARG A 22 -4.36 -1.46 5.06
CA ARG A 22 -3.13 -1.59 5.84
C ARG A 22 -2.92 -3.07 6.15
N ILE A 23 -1.68 -3.51 6.04
CA ILE A 23 -1.29 -4.87 6.41
C ILE A 23 -0.21 -4.80 7.47
N THR A 24 -0.23 -5.75 8.40
CA THR A 24 0.83 -5.92 9.38
C THR A 24 1.70 -7.10 8.96
N ILE A 25 3.00 -6.87 8.77
CA ILE A 25 3.98 -7.92 8.51
C ILE A 25 4.69 -8.22 9.83
N ARG A 26 4.54 -9.46 10.31
CA ARG A 26 5.29 -9.96 11.45
C ARG A 26 6.66 -10.42 11.00
N PHE A 27 7.70 -10.07 11.76
CA PHE A 27 9.08 -10.41 11.40
C PHE A 27 9.91 -10.76 12.63
N GLN A 28 10.91 -11.62 12.44
CA GLN A 28 11.92 -11.98 13.44
C GLN A 28 13.30 -11.44 13.06
N ASP A 29 13.67 -11.50 11.79
CA ASP A 29 14.97 -11.05 11.29
C ASP A 29 14.93 -9.54 10.94
N ASP A 30 15.72 -8.74 11.65
CA ASP A 30 15.86 -7.30 11.38
C ASP A 30 16.53 -7.02 10.04
N ALA A 31 17.49 -7.86 9.62
CA ALA A 31 18.19 -7.69 8.36
C ALA A 31 17.24 -7.94 7.18
N LEU A 32 16.37 -8.96 7.28
CA LEU A 32 15.33 -9.19 6.29
C LEU A 32 14.35 -8.02 6.22
N ARG A 33 13.84 -7.53 7.36
CA ARG A 33 12.98 -6.34 7.39
C ARG A 33 13.65 -5.17 6.68
N HIS A 34 14.90 -4.88 7.02
CA HIS A 34 15.62 -3.74 6.46
C HIS A 34 15.83 -3.87 4.95
N ARG A 35 16.19 -5.06 4.46
CA ARG A 35 16.26 -5.32 3.01
C ARG A 35 14.90 -5.14 2.33
N SER A 36 13.82 -5.62 2.94
CA SER A 36 12.47 -5.45 2.40
C SER A 36 12.06 -3.97 2.33
N GLU A 37 12.37 -3.18 3.35
CA GLU A 37 12.16 -1.73 3.37
C GLU A 37 12.95 -1.04 2.25
N SER A 38 14.25 -1.36 2.11
CA SER A 38 15.13 -0.82 1.07
C SER A 38 14.64 -1.18 -0.34
N ASN A 39 14.25 -2.44 -0.56
CA ASN A 39 13.71 -2.90 -1.84
C ASN A 39 12.41 -2.17 -2.21
N ALA A 40 11.52 -1.97 -1.23
CA ALA A 40 10.28 -1.22 -1.45
C ALA A 40 10.56 0.24 -1.82
N HIS A 41 11.54 0.86 -1.18
CA HIS A 41 11.98 2.22 -1.48
C HIS A 41 12.58 2.32 -2.89
N ALA A 42 13.48 1.41 -3.25
CA ALA A 42 14.07 1.33 -4.59
C ALA A 42 13.03 1.09 -5.69
N LEU A 43 11.98 0.31 -5.41
CA LEU A 43 10.85 0.11 -6.33
C LEU A 43 10.11 1.43 -6.57
N LEU A 44 9.85 2.22 -5.52
CA LEU A 44 9.20 3.53 -5.65
C LEU A 44 10.06 4.49 -6.48
N ILE A 45 11.36 4.58 -6.19
CA ILE A 45 12.31 5.41 -6.95
C ILE A 45 12.34 4.99 -8.42
N SER A 46 12.41 3.69 -8.70
CA SER A 46 12.45 3.16 -10.06
C SER A 46 11.19 3.53 -10.85
N ALA A 47 10.02 3.49 -10.21
CA ALA A 47 8.76 3.85 -10.85
C ALA A 47 8.63 5.35 -11.14
N THR A 48 9.26 6.21 -10.32
CA THR A 48 9.26 7.67 -10.48
C THR A 48 10.42 8.20 -11.32
N SER A 49 11.39 7.35 -11.67
CA SER A 49 12.54 7.76 -12.48
C SER A 49 12.06 8.39 -13.80
N PRO A 50 12.68 9.47 -14.28
CA PRO A 50 12.34 10.08 -15.57
C PRO A 50 12.50 9.09 -16.74
N ASP A 51 13.40 8.12 -16.60
CA ASP A 51 13.70 7.10 -17.61
C ASP A 51 12.93 5.78 -17.40
N SER A 52 11.83 5.85 -16.67
CA SER A 52 11.06 4.66 -16.26
C SER A 52 10.34 3.91 -17.39
N GLY A 53 10.55 4.34 -18.65
CA GLY A 53 10.12 3.64 -19.86
C GLY A 53 11.24 2.90 -20.60
N ALA A 54 12.51 3.13 -20.28
CA ALA A 54 13.64 2.57 -21.04
C ALA A 54 14.24 1.29 -20.44
N ASN A 55 13.86 0.90 -19.22
CA ASN A 55 14.32 -0.34 -18.62
C ASN A 55 13.18 -1.19 -18.03
N ASN A 56 13.35 -2.51 -18.10
CA ASN A 56 12.36 -3.48 -17.66
C ASN A 56 12.00 -3.32 -16.18
N THR A 57 12.98 -3.02 -15.33
CA THR A 57 12.79 -2.85 -13.88
C THR A 57 11.80 -1.73 -13.57
N ALA A 58 11.96 -0.56 -14.20
CA ALA A 58 11.10 0.59 -13.98
C ALA A 58 9.70 0.38 -14.57
N ILE A 59 9.59 -0.31 -15.71
CA ILE A 59 8.30 -0.71 -16.29
C ILE A 59 7.56 -1.64 -15.31
N LEU A 60 8.24 -2.65 -14.75
CA LEU A 60 7.65 -3.56 -13.77
C LEU A 60 7.26 -2.83 -12.49
N ALA A 61 8.10 -1.91 -12.00
CA ALA A 61 7.79 -1.09 -10.83
C ALA A 61 6.53 -0.23 -11.05
N LYS A 62 6.43 0.46 -12.19
CA LYS A 62 5.22 1.21 -12.59
C LYS A 62 3.98 0.33 -12.63
N LYS A 63 4.09 -0.86 -13.25
CA LYS A 63 2.98 -1.83 -13.31
C LYS A 63 2.54 -2.28 -11.92
N ALA A 64 3.48 -2.61 -11.04
CA ALA A 64 3.20 -3.01 -9.66
C ALA A 64 2.45 -1.91 -8.89
N LEU A 65 2.92 -0.65 -8.98
CA LEU A 65 2.26 0.48 -8.35
C LEU A 65 0.89 0.79 -8.97
N ARG A 66 0.72 0.60 -10.28
CA ARG A 66 -0.57 0.80 -10.96
C ARG A 66 -1.60 -0.23 -10.50
N TYR A 67 -1.22 -1.51 -10.43
CA TYR A 67 -2.09 -2.58 -9.95
C TYR A 67 -2.55 -2.35 -8.50
N ARG A 68 -1.62 -1.88 -7.64
CA ARG A 68 -1.90 -1.54 -6.24
C ARG A 68 -2.53 -0.14 -6.05
N ARG A 69 -2.82 0.58 -7.14
CA ARG A 69 -3.37 1.96 -7.12
C ARG A 69 -2.53 2.96 -6.30
N HIS A 70 -1.20 2.79 -6.30
CA HIS A 70 -0.26 3.71 -5.65
C HIS A 70 0.41 4.69 -6.62
N LEU A 71 0.37 4.42 -7.93
CA LEU A 71 1.11 5.21 -8.92
C LEU A 71 0.71 6.70 -8.93
N HIS A 72 -0.58 7.02 -8.87
CA HIS A 72 -1.01 8.44 -8.83
C HIS A 72 -0.50 9.19 -7.57
N ARG A 73 -0.33 8.47 -6.45
CA ARG A 73 0.12 9.06 -5.18
C ARG A 73 1.62 9.25 -5.14
N VAL A 74 2.38 8.39 -5.82
CA VAL A 74 3.84 8.44 -5.79
C VAL A 74 4.36 9.68 -6.54
N HIS A 75 3.64 10.15 -7.56
CA HIS A 75 4.00 11.38 -8.29
C HIS A 75 3.84 12.67 -7.46
N GLY A 76 3.05 12.64 -6.38
CA GLY A 76 2.79 13.80 -5.52
C GLY A 76 3.67 13.85 -4.27
N VAL A 77 4.64 12.95 -4.13
CA VAL A 77 5.50 12.85 -2.94
C VAL A 77 6.95 12.67 -3.36
N ASP A 78 7.88 13.35 -2.70
CA ASP A 78 9.30 13.12 -2.88
C ASP A 78 9.71 11.78 -2.22
N VAL A 79 9.79 10.74 -3.05
CA VAL A 79 10.26 9.42 -2.63
C VAL A 79 11.78 9.32 -2.56
N THR A 80 12.54 10.33 -2.97
CA THR A 80 14.01 10.30 -2.91
C THR A 80 14.55 10.79 -1.56
N SER A 81 13.69 11.43 -0.76
CA SER A 81 14.03 11.90 0.57
C SER A 81 14.54 10.76 1.48
N PRO A 82 15.65 10.97 2.23
CA PRO A 82 16.19 9.97 3.15
C PRO A 82 15.28 9.69 4.35
N THR A 83 14.33 10.58 4.64
CA THR A 83 13.36 10.40 5.73
C THR A 83 12.05 9.78 5.26
N PHE A 84 11.92 9.49 3.95
CA PHE A 84 10.71 8.93 3.39
C PHE A 84 10.49 7.49 3.85
N ASN A 85 9.32 7.21 4.44
CA ASN A 85 8.96 5.89 4.91
C ASN A 85 8.13 5.12 3.87
N ALA A 86 8.81 4.31 3.05
CA ALA A 86 8.19 3.51 1.99
C ALA A 86 7.11 2.54 2.52
N SER A 87 7.37 1.86 3.64
CA SER A 87 6.41 0.94 4.24
C SER A 87 5.12 1.64 4.64
N LYS A 88 5.22 2.76 5.36
CA LYS A 88 4.05 3.56 5.74
C LYS A 88 3.33 4.13 4.52
N PHE A 89 4.03 4.51 3.45
CA PHE A 89 3.41 4.94 2.20
C PHE A 89 2.62 3.83 1.49
N LEU A 90 3.13 2.60 1.55
CA LEU A 90 2.48 1.39 1.00
C LEU A 90 1.42 0.81 1.94
N GLY A 91 1.27 1.33 3.17
CA GLY A 91 0.32 0.82 4.15
C GLY A 91 0.79 -0.43 4.87
N VAL A 92 2.10 -0.61 5.01
CA VAL A 92 2.71 -1.70 5.77
C VAL A 92 3.08 -1.22 7.16
N ASP A 93 2.61 -1.97 8.15
CA ASP A 93 3.04 -1.88 9.54
C ASP A 93 3.93 -3.08 9.87
N TRP A 94 5.06 -2.84 10.52
CA TRP A 94 5.99 -3.89 10.92
C TRP A 94 5.77 -4.26 12.38
N CYS A 95 5.66 -5.55 12.67
CA CYS A 95 5.47 -6.06 14.02
C CYS A 95 6.57 -7.08 14.34
N LYS A 96 7.48 -6.73 15.25
CA LYS A 96 8.51 -7.68 15.71
C LYS A 96 7.82 -8.78 16.50
N THR A 97 8.12 -10.04 16.19
CA THR A 97 7.62 -11.20 16.94
C THR A 97 8.77 -12.06 17.40
N ALA A 98 8.61 -12.72 18.55
CA ALA A 98 9.54 -13.74 19.02
C ALA A 98 9.31 -15.08 18.32
N SER A 99 8.10 -15.32 17.78
CA SER A 99 7.73 -16.57 17.09
C SER A 99 6.93 -16.28 15.83
N LEU A 100 7.36 -16.85 14.70
CA LEU A 100 6.56 -17.04 13.50
C LEU A 100 5.95 -18.45 13.55
N LYS A 101 5.11 -18.75 14.54
CA LYS A 101 4.25 -19.94 14.43
C LYS A 101 3.36 -19.75 13.21
N ALA A 102 3.37 -20.71 12.31
CA ALA A 102 2.40 -20.77 11.23
C ALA A 102 1.01 -20.85 11.86
N TYR A 103 0.20 -19.81 11.73
CA TYR A 103 -1.23 -19.90 12.01
C TYR A 103 -1.85 -20.71 10.86
N CYS A 104 -1.80 -22.03 10.99
CA CYS A 104 -2.66 -22.96 10.27
C CYS A 104 -3.58 -23.62 11.33
N GLU A 105 -4.56 -22.87 11.81
CA GLU A 105 -5.75 -23.36 12.51
C GLU A 105 -6.83 -22.33 12.19
N GLY A 106 -8.01 -22.61 11.64
CA GLY A 106 -8.68 -23.84 11.23
C GLY A 106 -10.12 -23.39 10.91
N ASP A 107 -10.69 -23.87 9.81
CA ASP A 107 -12.15 -23.98 9.70
C ASP A 107 -12.39 -25.45 9.36
N GLU A 108 -12.94 -26.13 10.36
CA GLU A 108 -13.41 -27.52 10.38
C GLU A 108 -14.60 -27.74 9.45
#